data_AF-A0A0J1HM96-F1
#
_entry.id   AF-A0A0J1HM96-F1
#
_cell.length_a   1.000
_cell.length_b   1.000
_cell.length_c   1.000
_cell.angle_alpha   90.00
_cell.angle_beta   90.00
_cell.angle_gamma   90.00
#
_symmetry.space_group_name_H-M   'P 1'
#
loop_
_entity.id
_entity.type
_entity.pdbx_description
1 polymer ?
#
loop_
_entity_poly.entity_id
_entity_poly.type
_entity_poly.pdbx_seq_one_letter_code
_entity_poly.pdbx_strand_id
1 'polypeptide(L)'
;MNTFNLKETTAVLHSYGFKCDTELVSHWISEGNIKSIENGGVYEVLEEEVYRFIEAYRWEGTAFEEGIDDQTKIERLLEEISDLKKQIVKLQEEKAELEDQLGIMPF
;
A
#
# COMPACT_ATOMS: atom_id res chain seq x y z
N MET A 1 -10.08 23.82 -4.76
CA MET A 1 -9.25 22.98 -3.88
C MET A 1 -9.86 22.98 -2.51
N ASN A 2 -10.23 21.82 -1.99
CA ASN A 2 -10.65 21.70 -0.60
C ASN A 2 -9.41 21.53 0.27
N THR A 3 -9.47 22.06 1.49
CA THR A 3 -8.49 21.82 2.55
C THR A 3 -9.15 21.02 3.66
N PHE A 4 -8.36 20.19 4.32
CA PHE A 4 -8.73 19.39 5.47
C PHE A 4 -7.92 19.82 6.68
N ASN A 5 -8.57 19.90 7.83
CA ASN A 5 -7.88 19.94 9.10
C ASN A 5 -7.44 18.52 9.52
N LEU A 6 -6.64 18.44 10.59
CA LEU A 6 -6.09 17.18 11.09
C LEU A 6 -7.13 16.07 11.32
N LYS A 7 -8.32 16.42 11.84
CA LYS A 7 -9.39 15.44 12.09
C LYS A 7 -10.02 14.94 10.78
N GLU A 8 -10.22 15.84 9.82
CA GLU A 8 -10.73 15.50 8.49
C GLU A 8 -9.74 14.63 7.73
N THR A 9 -8.44 14.97 7.73
CA THR A 9 -7.38 14.14 7.16
C THR A 9 -7.37 12.74 7.78
N THR A 10 -7.49 12.65 9.12
CA THR A 10 -7.55 11.35 9.82
C THR A 10 -8.78 10.55 9.41
N ALA A 11 -9.95 11.20 9.30
CA ALA A 11 -11.19 10.54 8.88
C ALA A 11 -11.12 10.03 7.43
N VAL A 12 -10.50 10.79 6.53
CA VAL A 12 -10.24 10.35 5.16
C VAL A 12 -9.31 9.14 5.16
N LEU A 13 -8.19 9.18 5.87
CA LEU A 13 -7.27 8.03 5.97
C LEU A 13 -7.97 6.77 6.51
N HIS A 14 -8.85 6.91 7.52
CA HIS A 14 -9.67 5.79 8.01
C HIS A 14 -10.58 5.21 6.93
N SER A 15 -11.20 6.06 6.11
CA SER A 15 -12.08 5.60 5.02
C SER A 15 -11.33 4.78 3.95
N TYR A 16 -10.00 4.93 3.86
CA TYR A 16 -9.11 4.15 3.01
C TYR A 16 -8.43 2.97 3.75
N GLY A 17 -8.84 2.69 4.98
CA GLY A 17 -8.41 1.52 5.75
C GLY A 17 -7.17 1.73 6.63
N PHE A 18 -6.65 2.96 6.74
CA PHE A 18 -5.52 3.25 7.62
C PHE A 18 -5.95 3.18 9.08
N LYS A 19 -5.15 2.49 9.90
CA LYS A 19 -5.27 2.53 11.37
C LYS A 19 -4.33 3.59 11.91
N CYS A 20 -4.81 4.82 12.02
CA CYS A 20 -4.05 5.97 12.53
C CYS A 20 -4.87 6.77 13.53
N ASP A 21 -4.23 7.61 14.32
CA ASP A 21 -4.89 8.65 15.11
C ASP A 21 -4.34 10.02 14.69
N THR A 22 -4.88 11.09 15.28
CA THR A 22 -4.44 12.45 14.96
C THR A 22 -2.97 12.71 15.32
N GLU A 23 -2.41 11.99 16.30
CA GLU A 23 -1.00 12.14 16.69
C GLU A 23 -0.09 11.57 15.59
N LEU A 24 -0.41 10.38 15.09
CA LEU A 24 0.32 9.76 13.99
C LEU A 24 0.20 10.57 12.70
N VAL A 25 -1.00 11.10 12.39
CA VAL A 25 -1.18 11.98 11.22
C VAL A 25 -0.39 13.28 11.38
N SER A 26 -0.37 13.87 12.59
CA SER A 26 0.46 15.04 12.88
C SER A 26 1.94 14.72 12.70
N HIS A 27 2.37 13.52 13.07
CA HIS A 27 3.74 13.07 12.88
C HIS A 27 4.10 12.97 11.39
N TRP A 28 3.25 12.34 10.57
CA TRP A 28 3.45 12.28 9.12
C TRP A 28 3.48 13.66 8.46
N ILE A 29 2.71 14.62 8.96
CA ILE A 29 2.79 16.01 8.50
C ILE A 29 4.14 16.63 8.91
N SER A 30 4.58 16.42 10.15
CA SER A 30 5.85 16.96 10.65
C SER A 30 7.09 16.41 9.94
N GLU A 31 7.03 15.15 9.49
CA GLU A 31 8.08 14.51 8.69
C GLU A 31 8.06 14.95 7.22
N GLY A 32 7.01 15.66 6.79
CA GLY A 32 6.83 16.12 5.41
C GLY A 32 6.23 15.07 4.47
N ASN A 33 5.81 13.91 4.99
CA ASN A 33 5.14 12.87 4.19
C ASN A 33 3.78 13.37 3.64
N ILE A 34 3.07 14.17 4.44
CA ILE A 34 1.86 14.88 4.04
C ILE A 34 2.16 16.38 4.09
N LYS A 35 2.16 17.07 2.93
CA LYS A 35 2.41 18.52 2.92
C LYS A 35 1.21 19.25 3.50
N SER A 36 1.48 20.20 4.37
CA SER A 36 0.47 21.06 4.99
C SER A 36 0.91 22.52 4.94
N ILE A 37 -0.06 23.40 5.13
CA ILE A 37 0.13 24.82 5.40
C ILE A 37 -0.16 25.01 6.88
N GLU A 38 0.80 25.53 7.64
CA GLU A 38 0.57 25.87 9.03
C GLU A 38 0.02 27.30 9.12
N ASN A 39 -1.18 27.45 9.68
CA ASN A 39 -1.83 28.74 9.86
C ASN A 39 -2.22 28.92 11.33
N GLY A 40 -1.40 29.64 12.09
CA GLY A 40 -1.68 29.94 13.50
C GLY A 40 -1.71 28.71 14.43
N GLY A 41 -0.91 27.68 14.14
CA GLY A 41 -0.85 26.43 14.91
C GLY A 41 -1.93 25.41 14.52
N VAL A 42 -2.66 25.66 13.43
CA VAL A 42 -3.60 24.70 12.84
C VAL A 42 -3.03 24.22 11.51
N TYR A 43 -2.98 22.90 11.32
CA TYR A 43 -2.62 22.29 10.04
C TYR A 43 -3.79 22.36 9.07
N GLU A 44 -3.54 22.96 7.91
CA GLU A 44 -4.41 22.88 6.74
C GLU A 44 -3.72 22.02 5.67
N VAL A 45 -4.30 20.86 5.38
CA VAL A 45 -3.78 19.90 4.41
C VAL A 45 -4.63 19.98 3.14
N LEU A 46 -4.01 20.10 1.97
CA LEU A 46 -4.76 20.03 0.72
C LEU A 46 -5.30 18.62 0.53
N GLU A 47 -6.55 18.50 0.09
CA GLU A 47 -7.18 17.19 -0.17
C GLU A 47 -6.32 16.32 -1.12
N GLU A 48 -5.74 16.93 -2.16
CA GLU A 48 -4.84 16.27 -3.11
C GLU A 48 -3.58 15.69 -2.45
N GLU A 49 -3.05 16.34 -1.42
CA GLU A 49 -1.88 15.88 -0.68
C GLU A 49 -2.19 14.64 0.16
N VAL A 50 -3.42 14.55 0.71
CA VAL A 50 -3.89 13.35 1.40
C VAL A 50 -4.00 12.18 0.43
N TYR A 51 -4.58 12.39 -0.76
CA TYR A 51 -4.67 11.33 -1.76
C TYR A 51 -3.30 10.91 -2.31
N ARG A 52 -2.38 11.86 -2.52
CA ARG A 52 -1.01 11.54 -2.91
C ARG A 52 -0.32 10.67 -1.86
N PHE A 53 -0.47 11.00 -0.58
CA PHE A 53 0.05 10.18 0.51
C PHE A 53 -0.56 8.77 0.51
N ILE A 54 -1.88 8.65 0.35
CA ILE A 54 -2.56 7.35 0.27
C ILE A 54 -2.04 6.52 -0.91
N GLU A 55 -1.83 7.15 -2.06
CA GLU A 55 -1.31 6.48 -3.25
C GLU A 55 0.15 6.04 -3.06
N ALA A 56 1.02 6.91 -2.56
CA ALA A 56 2.41 6.56 -2.27
C ALA A 56 2.51 5.40 -1.27
N TYR A 57 1.74 5.46 -0.18
CA TYR A 57 1.72 4.41 0.84
C TYR A 57 1.22 3.06 0.30
N ARG A 58 0.28 3.06 -0.66
CA ARG A 58 -0.20 1.82 -1.30
C ARG A 58 0.92 1.07 -2.02
N TRP A 59 1.85 1.80 -2.63
CA TRP A 59 2.89 1.24 -3.47
C TRP A 59 4.21 1.02 -2.73
N GLU A 60 4.32 1.48 -1.48
CA GLU A 60 5.49 1.29 -0.63
C GLU A 60 5.89 -0.20 -0.55
N GLY A 61 7.17 -0.48 -0.80
CA GLY A 61 7.72 -1.83 -0.83
C GLY A 61 7.45 -2.62 -2.12
N THR A 62 6.64 -2.10 -3.04
CA THR A 62 6.32 -2.77 -4.32
C THR A 62 7.22 -2.32 -5.46
N ALA A 63 7.19 -3.00 -6.60
CA ALA A 63 7.86 -2.53 -7.81
C ALA A 63 7.30 -1.21 -8.40
N PHE A 64 6.23 -0.66 -7.81
CA PHE A 64 5.58 0.58 -8.22
C PHE A 64 5.79 1.72 -7.22
N GLU A 65 6.62 1.52 -6.20
CA GLU A 65 6.99 2.57 -5.25
C GLU A 65 7.55 3.81 -5.99
N GLU A 66 7.08 4.99 -5.61
CA GLU A 66 7.52 6.23 -6.24
C GLU A 66 9.00 6.50 -5.91
N GLY A 67 9.78 6.91 -6.92
CA GLY A 67 11.18 7.34 -6.73
C GLY A 67 12.23 6.23 -6.76
N ILE A 68 11.83 4.95 -6.93
CA ILE A 68 12.79 3.87 -7.17
C ILE A 68 13.30 3.87 -8.61
N ASP A 69 14.53 3.44 -8.81
CA ASP A 69 15.12 3.29 -10.14
C ASP A 69 14.64 2.02 -10.87
N ASP A 70 14.85 1.97 -12.18
CA ASP A 70 14.44 0.86 -13.03
C ASP A 70 15.07 -0.48 -12.64
N GLN A 71 16.31 -0.49 -12.11
CA GLN A 71 16.95 -1.71 -11.66
C GLN A 71 16.27 -2.24 -10.40
N THR A 72 16.05 -1.39 -9.39
CA THR A 72 15.31 -1.75 -8.17
C THR A 72 13.91 -2.28 -8.52
N LYS A 73 13.23 -1.64 -9.48
CA LYS A 73 11.93 -2.09 -9.98
C LYS A 73 11.99 -3.48 -10.61
N ILE A 74 12.97 -3.74 -11.47
CA ILE A 74 13.17 -5.05 -12.11
C ILE A 74 13.47 -6.12 -11.05
N GLU A 75 14.32 -5.84 -10.07
CA GLU A 75 14.66 -6.77 -9.00
C GLU A 75 13.42 -7.19 -8.20
N ARG A 76 12.58 -6.22 -7.78
CA ARG A 76 11.32 -6.51 -7.07
C ARG A 76 10.35 -7.33 -7.91
N LEU A 77 10.21 -7.04 -9.21
CA LEU A 77 9.36 -7.83 -10.11
C LEU A 77 9.86 -9.26 -10.28
N LEU A 78 11.18 -9.47 -10.36
CA LEU A 78 11.77 -10.81 -10.48
C LEU A 78 11.55 -11.63 -9.22
N GLU A 79 11.64 -11.00 -8.04
CA GLU A 79 11.31 -11.63 -6.76
C GLU A 79 9.83 -12.06 -6.71
N GLU A 80 8.92 -11.15 -7.06
CA GLU A 80 7.48 -11.44 -7.10
C GLU A 80 7.15 -12.59 -8.07
N ILE A 81 7.75 -12.59 -9.26
CA ILE A 81 7.59 -13.70 -10.23
C ILE A 81 8.09 -15.02 -9.66
N SER A 82 9.22 -15.00 -8.94
CA SER A 82 9.79 -16.20 -8.33
C SER A 82 8.85 -16.79 -7.28
N ASP A 83 8.28 -15.95 -6.42
CA ASP A 83 7.38 -16.39 -5.37
C ASP A 83 6.02 -16.84 -5.92
N LEU A 84 5.49 -16.16 -6.94
CA LEU A 84 4.28 -16.61 -7.64
C LEU A 84 4.47 -17.99 -8.28
N LYS A 85 5.64 -18.24 -8.88
CA LYS A 85 5.96 -19.57 -9.44
C LYS A 85 5.97 -20.65 -8.36
N LYS A 86 6.55 -20.38 -7.18
CA LYS A 86 6.53 -21.32 -6.05
C LYS A 86 5.10 -21.60 -5.58
N GLN A 87 4.26 -20.57 -5.48
CA GLN A 87 2.85 -20.71 -5.11
C GLN A 87 2.08 -21.55 -6.13
N ILE A 88 2.32 -21.36 -7.43
CA ILE A 88 1.70 -22.19 -8.48
C ILE A 88 2.09 -23.66 -8.31
N VAL A 89 3.37 -23.97 -8.09
CA VAL A 89 3.83 -25.35 -7.90
C VAL A 89 3.15 -25.97 -6.68
N LYS A 90 3.12 -25.27 -5.55
CA LYS A 90 2.44 -25.72 -4.33
C LYS A 90 0.96 -25.99 -4.55
N LEU A 91 0.26 -25.09 -5.26
CA LEU A 91 -1.16 -25.27 -5.58
C LEU A 91 -1.40 -26.43 -6.55
N GLN A 92 -0.48 -26.68 -7.48
CA GLN A 92 -0.55 -27.84 -8.38
C GLN A 92 -0.37 -29.16 -7.63
N GLU A 93 0.56 -29.19 -6.67
CA GLU A 93 0.76 -30.35 -5.77
C GLU A 93 -0.48 -30.60 -4.90
N GLU A 94 -1.00 -29.56 -4.23
CA GLU A 94 -2.23 -29.65 -3.42
C GLU A 94 -3.43 -30.10 -4.26
N LYS A 95 -3.56 -29.60 -5.49
CA LYS A 95 -4.61 -30.04 -6.42
C LYS A 95 -4.47 -31.51 -6.77
N ALA A 96 -3.27 -31.98 -7.08
CA ALA A 96 -3.03 -33.37 -7.44
C ALA A 96 -3.34 -34.32 -6.26
N GLU A 97 -2.95 -33.95 -5.05
CA GLU A 97 -3.28 -34.72 -3.83
C GLU A 97 -4.80 -34.81 -3.60
N LEU A 98 -5.52 -33.71 -3.79
CA LEU A 98 -6.98 -33.69 -3.66
C LEU A 98 -7.67 -34.50 -4.77
N GLU A 99 -7.17 -34.45 -6.00
CA GLU A 99 -7.69 -35.26 -7.11
C GLU A 99 -7.49 -36.76 -6.83
N ASP A 100 -6.33 -37.17 -6.31
CA ASP A 100 -6.07 -38.55 -5.87
C ASP A 100 -7.02 -38.99 -4.75
N GLN A 101 -7.20 -38.16 -3.72
CA GLN A 101 -8.14 -38.43 -2.62
C GLN A 101 -9.59 -38.60 -3.09
N LEU A 102 -9.98 -37.89 -4.15
CA LEU A 102 -11.32 -37.97 -4.74
C LEU A 102 -11.45 -39.09 -5.78
N GLY A 103 -10.37 -39.80 -6.11
CA GLY A 103 -10.34 -40.82 -7.16
C GLY A 103 -10.51 -40.24 -8.57
N ILE A 104 -10.21 -38.95 -8.75
CA ILE A 104 -10.22 -38.27 -10.05
C ILE A 104 -8.86 -38.55 -10.71
N MET A 105 -8.84 -39.45 -11.70
CA MET A 105 -7.60 -39.72 -12.42
C MET A 105 -7.21 -38.50 -13.29
N PRO A 106 -5.92 -38.11 -13.30
CA PRO A 106 -5.44 -37.11 -14.24
C PRO A 106 -5.60 -37.64 -15.68
N PHE A 107 -6.21 -36.84 -16.55
CA PHE A 107 -6.40 -37.13 -17.97
C PHE A 107 -5.07 -37.08 -18.75
#